data_AF-A0A1F9B2T1-F1
#
_entry.id   AF-A0A1F9B2T1-F1
#
_cell.length_a   1.000
_cell.length_b   1.000
_cell.length_c   1.000
_cell.angle_alpha   90.00
_cell.angle_beta   90.00
_cell.angle_gamma   90.00
#
_symmetry.space_group_name_H-M   'P 1'
#
loop_
_entity.id
_entity.type
_entity.pdbx_description
1 polymer ?
#
loop_
_entity_poly.entity_id
_entity_poly.type
_entity_poly.pdbx_seq_one_letter_code
_entity_poly.pdbx_strand_id
1 'polypeptide(L)'
;MKDLRLLKVGRHFRVNQDIKIVIGRDEADNKQMRNLAQTGDTLIEPSDFVGPTGLICGISRNGTNTLAGSMILRYAREKAAGKKLLKLSMNGETSIFEADSPADDEILKGMLI
;
A
#
# COMPACT_ATOMS: atom_id res chain seq x y z
N MET A 1 5.80 -14.76 13.49
CA MET A 1 4.81 -14.00 14.31
C MET A 1 4.16 -12.82 13.59
N LYS A 2 4.83 -12.15 12.64
CA LYS A 2 4.27 -11.04 11.84
C LYS A 2 3.03 -11.44 11.04
N ASP A 3 3.10 -12.54 10.28
CA ASP A 3 1.99 -12.92 9.38
C ASP A 3 0.67 -13.13 10.12
N LEU A 4 0.69 -13.82 11.26
CA LEU A 4 -0.50 -14.04 12.10
C LEU A 4 -1.16 -12.74 12.59
N ARG A 5 -0.38 -11.69 12.88
CA ARG A 5 -0.91 -10.40 13.32
C ARG A 5 -1.40 -9.59 12.12
N LEU A 6 -0.64 -9.60 11.03
CA LEU A 6 -0.97 -8.87 9.81
C LEU A 6 -2.25 -9.40 9.17
N LEU A 7 -2.57 -10.71 9.28
CA LEU A 7 -3.82 -11.31 8.79
C LEU A 7 -5.10 -10.63 9.31
N LYS A 8 -5.02 -9.89 10.41
CA LYS A 8 -6.18 -9.18 10.99
C LYS A 8 -6.24 -7.70 10.58
N VAL A 9 -5.28 -7.23 9.79
CA VAL A 9 -5.01 -5.81 9.55
C VAL A 9 -5.09 -5.49 8.07
N GLY A 10 -5.92 -4.50 7.72
CA GLY A 10 -6.03 -4.02 6.36
C GLY A 10 -6.78 -4.97 5.40
N ARG A 11 -6.65 -4.67 4.11
CA ARG A 11 -7.15 -5.46 2.98
C ARG A 11 -5.96 -6.09 2.28
N HIS A 12 -5.99 -7.40 2.08
CA HIS A 12 -4.85 -8.16 1.55
C HIS A 12 -5.02 -8.44 0.07
N PHE A 13 -3.97 -8.17 -0.69
CA PHE A 13 -3.93 -8.40 -2.13
C PHE A 13 -2.68 -9.19 -2.45
N ARG A 14 -2.86 -10.38 -3.02
CA ARG A 14 -1.79 -11.23 -3.50
C ARG A 14 -1.48 -10.84 -4.95
N VAL A 15 -0.35 -10.18 -5.16
CA VAL A 15 0.11 -9.79 -6.51
C VAL A 15 0.71 -10.99 -7.23
N ASN A 16 1.56 -11.75 -6.53
CA ASN A 16 2.13 -13.02 -6.99
C ASN A 16 2.58 -13.84 -5.77
N GLN A 17 3.27 -14.96 -5.97
CA GLN A 17 3.69 -15.85 -4.88
C GLN A 17 4.56 -15.14 -3.82
N ASP A 18 5.39 -14.18 -4.23
CA ASP A 18 6.38 -13.52 -3.38
C ASP A 18 5.93 -12.14 -2.87
N ILE A 19 4.92 -11.54 -3.50
CA ILE A 19 4.50 -10.16 -3.26
C ILE A 19 3.05 -10.11 -2.79
N LYS A 20 2.86 -9.46 -1.64
CA LYS A 20 1.55 -9.13 -1.07
C LYS A 20 1.49 -7.64 -0.75
N ILE A 21 0.38 -7.00 -1.12
CA ILE A 21 0.07 -5.63 -0.75
C ILE A 21 -1.02 -5.65 0.31
N VAL A 22 -0.84 -4.87 1.37
CA VAL A 22 -1.86 -4.65 2.41
C VAL A 22 -2.25 -3.19 2.41
N ILE A 23 -3.54 -2.89 2.31
CA ILE A 23 -4.08 -1.52 2.35
C ILE A 23 -4.89 -1.31 3.63
N GLY A 24 -4.60 -0.26 4.40
CA GLY A 24 -5.29 0.02 5.66
C GLY A 24 -6.78 0.31 5.48
N ARG A 25 -7.62 -0.14 6.43
CA ARG A 25 -9.05 0.19 6.45
C ARG A 25 -9.34 1.48 7.21
N ASP A 26 -8.53 1.77 8.22
CA ASP A 26 -8.64 2.91 9.12
C ASP A 26 -7.27 3.29 9.72
N GLU A 27 -7.25 4.30 10.60
CA GLU A 27 -6.03 4.77 11.28
C GLU A 27 -5.40 3.72 12.21
N ALA A 28 -6.22 2.84 12.81
CA ALA A 28 -5.72 1.80 13.69
C ALA A 28 -4.96 0.74 12.88
N ASP A 29 -5.51 0.33 11.74
CA ASP A 29 -4.83 -0.53 10.78
C ASP A 29 -3.54 0.14 10.27
N ASN A 30 -3.60 1.42 9.86
CA ASN A 30 -2.42 2.16 9.39
C ASN A 30 -1.30 2.15 10.43
N LYS A 31 -1.61 2.42 11.69
CA LYS A 31 -0.64 2.38 12.79
C LYS A 31 -0.07 0.98 13.01
N GLN A 32 -0.92 -0.05 12.96
CA GLN A 32 -0.45 -1.43 13.12
C GLN A 32 0.46 -1.86 11.97
N MET A 33 0.13 -1.53 10.73
CA MET A 33 0.98 -1.85 9.57
C MET A 33 2.37 -1.19 9.68
N ARG A 34 2.44 0.09 10.10
CA ARG A 34 3.73 0.77 10.34
C ARG A 34 4.59 0.04 11.37
N ASN A 35 3.98 -0.43 12.45
CA ASN A 35 4.69 -1.15 13.52
C ASN A 35 5.07 -2.59 13.12
N LEU A 36 4.35 -3.17 12.17
CA LEU A 36 4.59 -4.54 11.67
C LEU A 36 5.51 -4.59 10.45
N ALA A 37 5.84 -3.44 9.85
CA ALA A 37 6.81 -3.33 8.78
C ALA A 37 8.19 -3.80 9.27
N GLN A 38 8.88 -4.57 8.44
CA GLN A 38 10.19 -5.15 8.69
C GLN A 38 11.16 -4.77 7.59
N THR A 39 12.45 -5.06 7.81
CA THR A 39 13.48 -4.94 6.78
C THR A 39 13.06 -5.68 5.51
N GLY A 40 13.10 -4.98 4.38
CA GLY A 40 12.69 -5.48 3.07
C GLY A 40 11.22 -5.22 2.72
N ASP A 41 10.36 -4.82 3.67
CA ASP A 41 9.04 -4.31 3.33
C ASP A 41 9.12 -2.87 2.85
N THR A 42 8.14 -2.46 2.06
CA THR A 42 7.98 -1.07 1.62
C THR A 42 6.67 -0.50 2.17
N LEU A 43 6.75 0.60 2.92
CA LEU A 43 5.59 1.41 3.31
C LEU A 43 5.33 2.48 2.26
N ILE A 44 4.06 2.68 1.91
CA ILE A 44 3.63 3.74 1.00
C ILE A 44 2.54 4.56 1.68
N GLU A 45 2.71 5.87 1.70
CA GLU A 45 1.83 6.78 2.43
C GLU A 45 1.47 8.01 1.58
N PRO A 46 0.24 8.52 1.68
CA PRO A 46 -0.12 9.84 1.14
C PRO A 46 0.84 10.94 1.61
N SER A 47 1.38 11.73 0.68
CA SER A 47 2.26 12.87 1.00
C SER A 47 1.53 14.20 0.93
N ASP A 48 0.55 14.36 0.04
CA ASP A 48 -0.16 15.63 -0.22
C ASP A 48 -1.69 15.49 -0.13
N PHE A 49 -2.19 14.37 0.39
CA PHE A 49 -3.62 14.10 0.54
C PHE A 49 -3.92 13.18 1.73
N VAL A 50 -5.19 12.99 2.01
CA VAL A 50 -5.66 12.05 3.05
C VAL A 50 -6.07 10.73 2.40
N GLY A 51 -5.47 9.63 2.85
CA GLY A 51 -5.71 8.29 2.32
C GLY A 51 -5.13 7.21 3.23
N PRO A 52 -5.33 5.92 2.88
CA PRO A 52 -4.80 4.81 3.66
C PRO A 52 -3.29 4.65 3.47
N THR A 53 -2.65 3.98 4.43
CA THR A 53 -1.28 3.47 4.26
C THR A 53 -1.30 2.16 3.48
N GLY A 54 -0.31 1.95 2.63
CA GLY A 54 -0.03 0.68 1.97
C GLY A 54 1.25 0.04 2.52
N LEU A 55 1.26 -1.29 2.63
CA LEU A 55 2.44 -2.08 2.97
C LEU A 55 2.67 -3.15 1.92
N ILE A 56 3.80 -3.08 1.21
CA ILE A 56 4.27 -4.14 0.32
C ILE A 56 5.13 -5.09 1.16
N CYS A 57 4.68 -6.33 1.28
CA CYS A 57 5.46 -7.42 1.85
C CYS A 57 6.19 -8.15 0.71
N GLY A 58 7.51 -8.19 0.77
CA GLY A 58 8.38 -8.77 -0.27
C GLY A 58 9.20 -7.71 -1.02
N ILE A 59 10.14 -8.15 -1.86
CA ILE A 59 11.04 -7.27 -2.60
C ILE A 59 10.22 -6.49 -3.64
N SER A 60 10.00 -5.20 -3.38
CA SER A 60 9.28 -4.33 -4.31
C SER A 60 10.13 -4.07 -5.56
N ARG A 61 9.49 -4.17 -6.73
CA ARG A 61 10.03 -3.67 -8.00
C ARG A 61 9.20 -2.47 -8.43
N ASN A 62 9.73 -1.63 -9.33
CA ASN A 62 9.06 -0.40 -9.75
C ASN A 62 7.57 -0.58 -10.08
N GLY A 63 7.19 -1.66 -10.79
CA GLY A 63 5.78 -1.94 -11.11
C GLY A 63 4.87 -2.20 -9.89
N THR A 64 5.42 -2.74 -8.80
CA THR A 64 4.67 -2.99 -7.56
C THR A 64 4.37 -1.70 -6.80
N ASN A 65 5.32 -0.75 -6.80
CA ASN A 65 5.14 0.56 -6.15
C ASN A 65 4.04 1.36 -6.85
N THR A 66 4.05 1.39 -8.19
CA THR A 66 3.00 2.03 -8.99
C THR A 66 1.64 1.40 -8.70
N LEU A 67 1.53 0.07 -8.72
CA LEU A 67 0.28 -0.62 -8.41
C LEU A 67 -0.23 -0.26 -7.02
N ALA A 68 0.62 -0.38 -5.99
CA ALA A 68 0.25 -0.04 -4.62
C ALA A 68 -0.19 1.43 -4.48
N GLY A 69 0.44 2.35 -5.21
CA GLY A 69 0.00 3.74 -5.27
C GLY A 69 -1.40 3.90 -5.85
N SER A 70 -1.68 3.30 -7.00
CA SER A 70 -3.02 3.29 -7.60
C SER A 70 -4.08 2.68 -6.66
N MET A 71 -3.71 1.66 -5.88
CA MET A 71 -4.60 1.08 -4.86
C MET A 71 -4.90 2.08 -3.73
N ILE A 72 -3.89 2.81 -3.24
CA ILE A 72 -4.10 3.86 -2.23
C ILE A 72 -5.06 4.94 -2.76
N LEU A 73 -4.86 5.41 -4.00
CA LEU A 73 -5.77 6.37 -4.65
C LEU A 73 -7.20 5.83 -4.71
N ARG A 74 -7.36 4.57 -5.12
CA ARG A 74 -8.66 3.89 -5.20
C ARG A 74 -9.40 3.87 -3.86
N TYR A 75 -8.67 3.63 -2.77
CA TYR A 75 -9.23 3.57 -1.42
C TYR A 75 -9.31 4.92 -0.71
N ALA A 76 -8.64 5.96 -1.22
CA ALA A 76 -8.79 7.36 -0.77
C ALA A 76 -10.05 8.05 -1.33
N ARG A 77 -10.69 7.45 -2.35
CA ARG A 77 -11.94 7.91 -2.98
C ARG A 77 -11.83 9.36 -3.47
N GLU A 78 -12.84 10.19 -3.25
CA GLU A 78 -12.95 11.58 -3.72
C GLU A 78 -11.82 12.50 -3.25
N LYS A 79 -11.05 12.09 -2.23
CA LYS A 79 -9.91 12.85 -1.70
C LYS A 79 -8.66 12.76 -2.57
N ALA A 80 -8.68 11.89 -3.58
CA ALA A 80 -7.53 11.60 -4.44
C ALA A 80 -7.82 11.88 -5.93
N ALA A 81 -8.46 13.01 -6.24
CA ALA A 81 -8.64 13.45 -7.62
C ALA A 81 -7.32 13.97 -8.23
N GLY A 82 -7.00 13.53 -9.45
CA GLY A 82 -5.81 13.92 -10.19
C GLY A 82 -4.52 13.28 -9.67
N LYS A 83 -3.39 13.81 -10.13
CA LYS A 83 -2.05 13.35 -9.72
C LYS A 83 -1.81 13.61 -8.23
N LYS A 84 -1.28 12.60 -7.53
CA LYS A 84 -1.01 12.63 -6.09
C LYS A 84 0.40 12.16 -5.79
N LEU A 85 0.99 12.76 -4.77
CA LEU A 85 2.31 12.41 -4.29
C LEU A 85 2.21 11.37 -3.19
N LEU A 86 2.97 10.30 -3.34
CA LEU A 86 3.10 9.24 -2.37
C LEU A 86 4.53 9.19 -1.87
N LYS A 87 4.67 9.06 -0.56
CA LYS A 87 5.94 8.80 0.10
C LYS A 87 6.15 7.28 0.17
N LEU A 88 7.28 6.83 -0.34
CA LEU A 88 7.77 5.47 -0.21
C LEU A 88 8.84 5.43 0.89
N SER A 89 8.74 4.47 1.81
CA SER A 89 9.74 4.26 2.87
C SER A 89 10.17 2.80 2.91
N MET A 90 11.47 2.53 2.76
CA MET A 90 12.05 1.19 2.78
C MET A 90 13.42 1.22 3.47
N ASN A 91 13.62 0.37 4.48
CA ASN A 91 14.90 0.24 5.20
C ASN A 91 15.51 1.58 5.72
N GLY A 92 14.66 2.55 6.06
CA GLY A 92 15.10 3.87 6.53
C GLY A 92 15.34 4.90 5.42
N GLU A 93 15.34 4.48 4.15
CA GLU A 93 15.36 5.39 3.00
C GLU A 93 13.94 5.79 2.61
N THR A 94 13.80 7.03 2.14
CA THR A 94 12.51 7.56 1.69
C THR A 94 12.63 8.22 0.32
N SER A 95 11.65 7.98 -0.54
CA SER A 95 11.51 8.66 -1.82
C SER A 95 10.06 9.11 -2.03
N ILE A 96 9.84 9.98 -3.00
CA ILE A 96 8.51 10.43 -3.40
C ILE A 96 8.28 10.00 -4.85
N PHE A 97 7.09 9.51 -5.15
CA PHE A 97 6.66 9.23 -6.50
C PHE A 97 5.23 9.71 -6.73
N GLU A 98 4.87 9.89 -8.00
CA GLU A 98 3.53 10.30 -8.41
C GLU A 98 2.68 9.08 -8.76
N ALA A 99 1.44 9.07 -8.31
CA ALA A 99 0.38 8.21 -8.81
C ALA A 99 -0.70 9.08 -9.46
N ASP A 100 -1.13 8.69 -10.65
CA ASP A 100 -1.99 9.50 -11.51
C ASP A 100 -3.43 8.97 -11.62
N SER A 101 -3.64 7.70 -11.30
CA SER A 101 -4.89 7.00 -11.52
C SER A 101 -5.17 5.95 -10.44
N PRO A 102 -6.44 5.82 -9.98
CA PRO A 102 -6.84 4.77 -9.06
C PRO A 102 -6.85 3.40 -9.76
N ALA A 103 -6.57 2.34 -9.00
CA ALA A 103 -6.62 0.97 -9.51
C ALA A 103 -8.04 0.53 -9.88
N ASP A 104 -8.18 -0.25 -10.95
CA ASP A 104 -9.46 -0.80 -11.40
C ASP A 104 -9.98 -1.90 -10.47
N ASP A 105 -11.30 -1.91 -10.25
CA ASP A 105 -11.95 -2.89 -9.36
C ASP A 105 -11.81 -4.33 -9.84
N GLU A 106 -11.77 -4.56 -11.16
CA GLU A 106 -11.59 -5.91 -11.72
C GLU A 106 -10.20 -6.46 -11.40
N ILE A 107 -9.16 -5.63 -11.53
CA ILE A 107 -7.78 -5.97 -11.17
C ILE A 107 -7.70 -6.31 -9.68
N LEU A 108 -8.30 -5.47 -8.83
CA LEU A 108 -8.31 -5.68 -7.38
C LEU A 108 -8.98 -6.99 -6.96
N LYS A 109 -10.15 -7.29 -7.56
CA LYS A 109 -10.89 -8.52 -7.25
C LYS A 109 -10.09 -9.78 -7.57
N GLY A 110 -9.28 -9.76 -8.64
CA GLY A 110 -8.41 -10.88 -9.00
C GLY A 110 -7.27 -11.14 -8.01
N MET A 111 -6.93 -10.16 -7.17
CA MET A 111 -5.81 -10.24 -6.21
C MET A 111 -6.27 -10.37 -4.75
N LEU A 112 -7.52 -10.05 -4.45
CA LEU A 112 -8.03 -10.00 -3.07
C LEU A 112 -8.00 -11.40 -2.44
N ILE A 113 -7.42 -11.51 -1.24
CA ILE A 113 -7.30 -12.75 -0.47
C ILE A 113 -7.74 -12.58 0.99
#